data_AF-A0A4Z0QPC1-F1
#
_entry.id   AF-A0A4Z0QPC1-F1
#
_cell.length_a   1.000
_cell.length_b   1.000
_cell.length_c   1.000
_cell.angle_alpha   90.00
_cell.angle_beta   90.00
_cell.angle_gamma   90.00
#
_symmetry.space_group_name_H-M   'P 1'
#
loop_
_entity.id
_entity.type
_entity.pdbx_description
1 polymer ?
#
loop_
_entity_poly.entity_id
_entity_poly.type
_entity_poly.pdbx_seq_one_letter_code
_entity_poly.pdbx_strand_id
1 'polypeptide(L)'
;MIERIMVNLDVVEALLFYWHSIKERNKVSELFIFDVMDMPGLKYAYDDEFTPESVRKALSAITNRESFSGKNKKEGRFYSNNLWMLEDLTYTDKMIRPLKKLNLQSLVEKIDPTKSNKLFKELEVIFLPLHLEEYFIENNKLIINFFVVKPNDINEQVHIGEKELLAYIEEKLIELINQ
;
A
#
# COMPACT_ATOMS: atom_id res chain seq x y z
N MET A 1 26.60 0.29 -2.34
CA MET A 1 26.30 -0.61 -1.21
C MET A 1 25.07 -0.07 -0.52
N ILE A 2 24.08 -0.94 -0.29
CA ILE A 2 22.83 -0.53 0.35
C ILE A 2 23.13 -0.29 1.83
N GLU A 3 22.81 0.90 2.30
CA GLU A 3 23.05 1.35 3.66
C GLU A 3 21.76 1.28 4.48
N ARG A 4 20.60 1.44 3.83
CA ARG A 4 19.28 1.47 4.49
C ARG A 4 18.16 1.03 3.56
N ILE A 5 17.13 0.42 4.15
CA ILE A 5 15.83 0.19 3.52
C ILE A 5 14.78 0.95 4.34
N MET A 6 14.07 1.88 3.72
CA MET A 6 12.99 2.65 4.32
C MET A 6 11.65 1.95 4.09
N VAL A 7 10.71 2.11 5.03
CA VAL A 7 9.33 1.67 4.88
C VAL A 7 8.43 2.90 4.89
N ASN A 8 7.57 3.03 3.89
CA ASN A 8 6.62 4.12 3.75
C ASN A 8 5.19 3.58 3.81
N LEU A 9 4.42 4.08 4.78
CA LEU A 9 3.03 3.70 5.03
C LEU A 9 2.09 4.92 4.97
N ASP A 10 2.57 6.10 4.60
CA ASP A 10 1.86 7.37 4.83
C ASP A 10 0.44 7.36 4.27
N VAL A 11 0.29 6.88 3.02
CA VAL A 11 -1.00 6.77 2.34
C VAL A 11 -1.91 5.74 3.00
N VAL A 12 -1.35 4.60 3.42
CA VAL A 12 -2.11 3.55 4.10
C VAL A 12 -2.57 4.02 5.48
N GLU A 13 -1.76 4.80 6.19
CA GLU A 13 -2.16 5.36 7.48
C GLU A 13 -3.25 6.42 7.34
N ALA A 14 -3.17 7.26 6.30
CA ALA A 14 -4.24 8.20 5.98
C ALA A 14 -5.54 7.47 5.63
N LEU A 15 -5.47 6.39 4.85
CA LEU A 15 -6.64 5.55 4.57
C LEU A 15 -7.14 4.78 5.79
N LEU A 16 -6.27 4.38 6.71
CA LEU A 16 -6.70 3.76 7.97
C LEU A 16 -7.55 4.73 8.79
N PHE A 17 -7.08 5.98 8.94
CA PHE A 17 -7.87 7.03 9.58
C PHE A 17 -9.22 7.24 8.87
N TYR A 18 -9.19 7.27 7.53
CA TYR A 18 -10.40 7.35 6.72
C TYR A 18 -11.37 6.20 7.02
N TRP A 19 -10.93 4.95 6.98
CA TRP A 19 -11.79 3.78 7.17
C TRP A 19 -12.42 3.75 8.56
N HIS A 20 -11.63 4.02 9.60
CA HIS A 20 -12.15 4.16 10.98
C HIS A 20 -13.20 5.27 11.07
N SER A 21 -12.92 6.44 10.49
CA SER A 21 -13.86 7.57 10.49
C SER A 21 -15.19 7.22 9.81
N ILE A 22 -15.16 6.57 8.65
CA ILE A 22 -16.37 6.17 7.93
C ILE A 22 -17.18 5.12 8.70
N LYS A 23 -16.52 4.13 9.31
CA LYS A 23 -17.20 3.09 10.10
C LYS A 23 -17.91 3.67 11.32
N GLU A 24 -17.28 4.63 11.99
CA GLU A 24 -17.85 5.37 13.13
C GLU A 24 -18.94 6.37 12.71
N ARG A 25 -19.23 6.47 11.41
CA ARG A 25 -20.18 7.43 10.82
C ARG A 25 -19.77 8.90 11.03
N ASN A 26 -18.47 9.13 11.23
CA ASN A 26 -17.90 10.48 11.23
C ASN A 26 -17.86 11.01 9.79
N LYS A 27 -18.05 12.33 9.65
CA LYS A 27 -17.92 12.98 8.35
C LYS A 27 -16.45 13.25 8.07
N VAL A 28 -15.90 12.56 7.08
CA VAL A 28 -14.62 12.95 6.48
C VAL A 28 -14.87 14.14 5.55
N SER A 29 -14.04 15.18 5.65
CA SER A 29 -14.18 16.35 4.78
C SER A 29 -13.64 16.05 3.38
N GLU A 30 -14.19 16.72 2.37
CA GLU A 30 -13.65 16.63 1.01
C GLU A 30 -12.19 17.12 0.96
N LEU A 31 -11.83 18.09 1.81
CA LEU A 31 -10.44 18.57 1.96
C LEU A 31 -9.48 17.45 2.36
N PHE A 32 -9.86 16.59 3.30
CA PHE A 32 -9.04 15.43 3.67
C PHE A 32 -8.84 14.49 2.47
N ILE A 33 -9.87 14.28 1.65
CA ILE A 33 -9.77 13.45 0.45
C ILE A 33 -8.82 14.09 -0.58
N PHE A 34 -8.86 15.41 -0.74
CA PHE A 34 -7.89 16.15 -1.56
C PHE A 34 -6.46 15.96 -1.05
N ASP A 35 -6.24 16.06 0.26
CA ASP A 35 -4.92 15.84 0.86
C ASP A 35 -4.40 14.42 0.58
N VAL A 36 -5.27 13.40 0.68
CA VAL A 36 -4.93 11.99 0.38
C VAL A 36 -4.53 11.80 -1.09
N MET A 37 -5.31 12.34 -2.03
CA MET A 37 -5.01 12.16 -3.46
C MET A 37 -3.72 12.88 -3.90
N ASP A 38 -3.31 13.92 -3.18
CA ASP A 38 -2.09 14.67 -3.46
C ASP A 38 -0.84 14.09 -2.78
N MET A 39 -0.99 13.08 -1.90
CA MET A 39 0.13 12.44 -1.21
C MET A 39 1.16 11.89 -2.21
N PRO A 40 2.47 12.20 -2.04
CA PRO A 40 3.50 11.81 -2.99
C PRO A 40 3.54 10.31 -3.30
N GLY A 41 3.32 9.46 -2.29
CA GLY A 41 3.30 8.01 -2.46
C GLY A 41 2.18 7.54 -3.38
N LEU A 42 0.99 8.13 -3.31
CA LEU A 42 -0.14 7.67 -4.11
C LEU A 42 0.03 7.98 -5.60
N LYS A 43 0.92 8.91 -5.95
CA LYS A 43 1.23 9.24 -7.35
C LYS A 43 1.77 8.06 -8.15
N TYR A 44 2.42 7.10 -7.50
CA TYR A 44 2.89 5.87 -8.14
C TYR A 44 1.76 4.95 -8.59
N ALA A 45 0.55 5.10 -8.03
CA ALA A 45 -0.62 4.35 -8.47
C ALA A 45 -1.32 4.97 -9.68
N TYR A 46 -0.92 6.19 -10.09
CA TYR A 46 -1.60 6.94 -11.14
C TYR A 46 -1.07 6.66 -12.53
N ASP A 47 -1.98 6.66 -13.48
CA ASP A 47 -1.73 6.58 -14.91
C ASP A 47 -2.87 7.24 -15.70
N ASP A 48 -2.90 7.03 -17.02
CA ASP A 48 -3.90 7.62 -17.92
C ASP A 48 -5.35 7.18 -17.59
N GLU A 49 -5.52 6.04 -16.92
CA GLU A 49 -6.82 5.46 -16.56
C GLU A 49 -7.17 5.66 -15.08
N PHE A 50 -6.18 5.76 -14.19
CA PHE A 50 -6.40 5.95 -12.76
C PHE A 50 -5.71 7.23 -12.28
N THR A 51 -6.50 8.23 -11.90
CA THR A 51 -6.02 9.60 -11.64
C THR A 51 -6.33 10.03 -10.21
N PRO A 52 -5.80 11.17 -9.73
CA PRO A 52 -6.21 11.71 -8.43
C PRO A 52 -7.73 11.88 -8.30
N GLU A 53 -8.40 12.26 -9.40
CA GLU A 53 -9.85 12.39 -9.47
C GLU A 53 -10.58 11.04 -9.34
N SER A 54 -9.96 9.94 -9.76
CA SER A 54 -10.47 8.59 -9.56
C SER A 54 -10.52 8.23 -8.07
N VAL A 55 -9.46 8.56 -7.32
CA VAL A 55 -9.39 8.40 -5.86
C VAL A 55 -10.45 9.26 -5.18
N ARG A 56 -10.51 10.56 -5.53
CA ARG A 56 -11.48 11.50 -4.95
C ARG A 56 -12.90 11.01 -5.10
N LYS A 57 -13.30 10.64 -6.31
CA LYS A 57 -14.66 10.14 -6.59
C LYS A 57 -14.98 8.88 -5.79
N ALA A 58 -14.06 7.92 -5.73
CA ALA A 58 -14.29 6.67 -5.00
C ALA A 58 -14.45 6.91 -3.50
N LEU A 59 -13.53 7.65 -2.87
CA LEU A 59 -13.59 7.95 -1.43
C LEU A 59 -14.75 8.88 -1.08
N SER A 60 -15.09 9.85 -1.94
CA SER A 60 -16.25 10.73 -1.71
C SER A 60 -17.56 9.95 -1.79
N ALA A 61 -17.71 9.04 -2.78
CA ALA A 61 -18.89 8.19 -2.90
C ALA A 61 -19.07 7.27 -1.66
N ILE A 62 -17.99 6.67 -1.16
CA ILE A 62 -18.04 5.88 0.09
C ILE A 62 -18.46 6.76 1.27
N THR A 63 -17.88 7.97 1.39
CA THR A 63 -18.20 8.91 2.48
C THR A 63 -19.68 9.31 2.48
N ASN A 64 -20.24 9.56 1.29
CA ASN A 64 -21.62 10.00 1.11
C ASN A 64 -22.62 8.84 0.99
N ARG A 65 -22.14 7.59 0.99
CA ARG A 65 -22.95 6.37 0.75
C ARG A 65 -23.70 6.40 -0.58
N GLU A 66 -23.02 6.92 -1.60
CA GLU A 66 -23.55 7.03 -2.96
C GLU A 66 -23.19 5.78 -3.77
N SER A 67 -23.99 5.49 -4.79
CA SER A 67 -23.63 4.46 -5.76
C SER A 67 -22.43 4.92 -6.58
N PHE A 68 -21.41 4.06 -6.67
CA PHE A 68 -20.23 4.32 -7.48
C PHE A 68 -20.21 3.40 -8.71
N SER A 69 -20.03 3.98 -9.88
CA SER A 69 -19.76 3.25 -11.12
C SER A 69 -18.43 3.75 -11.67
N GLY A 70 -17.39 2.94 -11.50
CA GLY A 70 -16.05 3.26 -12.02
C GLY A 70 -16.07 3.32 -13.54
N LYS A 71 -15.37 4.30 -14.11
CA LYS A 71 -15.24 4.47 -15.57
C LYS A 71 -14.43 3.35 -16.22
N ASN A 72 -13.59 2.69 -15.43
CA ASN A 72 -12.76 1.57 -15.85
C ASN A 72 -12.59 0.57 -14.69
N LYS A 73 -11.90 -0.52 -14.97
CA LYS A 73 -11.66 -1.61 -14.00
C LYS A 73 -10.84 -1.15 -12.79
N LYS A 74 -9.91 -0.19 -12.98
CA LYS A 74 -9.01 0.32 -11.94
C LYS A 74 -9.79 1.07 -10.87
N GLU A 75 -10.65 2.00 -11.31
CA GLU A 75 -11.55 2.74 -10.42
C GLU A 75 -12.50 1.82 -9.66
N GLY A 76 -13.15 0.90 -10.38
CA GLY A 76 -14.07 -0.07 -9.76
C GLY A 76 -13.38 -0.93 -8.72
N ARG A 77 -12.18 -1.43 -9.02
CA ARG A 77 -11.40 -2.26 -8.11
C ARG A 77 -10.93 -1.48 -6.88
N PHE A 78 -10.43 -0.26 -7.06
CA PHE A 78 -10.04 0.61 -5.93
C PHE A 78 -11.23 0.88 -5.00
N TYR A 79 -12.40 1.21 -5.55
CA TYR A 79 -13.63 1.39 -4.79
C TYR A 79 -14.03 0.12 -4.02
N SER A 80 -14.05 -1.03 -4.70
CA SER A 80 -14.39 -2.31 -4.06
C SER A 80 -13.40 -2.68 -2.95
N ASN A 81 -12.10 -2.51 -3.17
CA ASN A 81 -11.09 -2.81 -2.15
C ASN A 81 -11.27 -1.92 -0.90
N ASN A 82 -11.57 -0.64 -1.07
CA ASN A 82 -11.86 0.26 0.05
C ASN A 82 -13.15 -0.12 0.80
N LEU A 83 -14.19 -0.58 0.10
CA LEU A 83 -15.38 -1.12 0.75
C LEU A 83 -15.06 -2.36 1.58
N TRP A 84 -14.23 -3.27 1.06
CA TRP A 84 -13.79 -4.47 1.79
C TRP A 84 -13.09 -4.12 3.11
N MET A 85 -12.23 -3.09 3.11
CA MET A 85 -11.57 -2.64 4.34
C MET A 85 -12.56 -2.14 5.40
N LEU A 86 -13.73 -1.65 4.99
CA LEU A 86 -14.78 -1.18 5.89
C LEU A 86 -15.67 -2.31 6.44
N GLU A 87 -15.64 -3.51 5.85
CA GLU A 87 -16.47 -4.63 6.31
C GLU A 87 -16.05 -5.07 7.73
N ASP A 88 -14.75 -5.32 7.93
CA ASP A 88 -14.16 -5.66 9.23
C ASP A 88 -12.88 -4.85 9.51
N LEU A 89 -13.02 -3.81 10.35
CA LEU A 89 -11.87 -3.01 10.77
C LEU A 89 -10.89 -3.77 11.65
N THR A 90 -11.33 -4.83 12.34
CA THR A 90 -10.42 -5.68 13.11
C THR A 90 -9.45 -6.40 12.18
N TYR A 91 -9.95 -6.87 11.03
CA TYR A 91 -9.12 -7.46 9.99
C TYR A 91 -8.18 -6.42 9.38
N THR A 92 -8.69 -5.25 9.02
CA THR A 92 -7.89 -4.12 8.49
C THR A 92 -6.78 -3.70 9.46
N ASP A 93 -7.08 -3.62 10.75
CA ASP A 93 -6.08 -3.30 11.78
C ASP A 93 -5.01 -4.40 11.92
N LYS A 94 -5.41 -5.67 11.78
CA LYS A 94 -4.47 -6.81 11.76
C LYS A 94 -3.57 -6.81 10.53
N MET A 95 -4.03 -6.30 9.38
CA MET A 95 -3.18 -6.12 8.20
C MET A 95 -2.08 -5.08 8.44
N ILE A 96 -2.41 -3.94 9.07
CA ILE A 96 -1.51 -2.79 9.16
C ILE A 96 -0.58 -2.86 10.37
N ARG A 97 -1.04 -3.39 11.50
CA ARG A 97 -0.27 -3.41 12.75
C ARG A 97 1.13 -4.03 12.59
N PRO A 98 1.32 -5.13 11.85
CA PRO A 98 2.65 -5.70 11.63
C PRO A 98 3.50 -4.84 10.70
N LEU A 99 2.89 -4.15 9.73
CA LEU A 99 3.58 -3.20 8.85
C LEU A 99 4.17 -2.02 9.64
N LYS A 100 3.43 -1.49 10.63
CA LYS A 100 3.91 -0.41 11.50
C LYS A 100 5.12 -0.80 12.36
N LYS A 101 5.30 -2.10 12.60
CA LYS A 101 6.43 -2.67 13.35
C LYS A 101 7.53 -3.21 12.43
N LEU A 102 7.34 -3.13 11.11
CA LEU A 102 8.22 -3.74 10.13
C LEU A 102 9.61 -3.09 10.19
N ASN A 103 10.63 -3.92 10.44
CA ASN A 103 12.01 -3.50 10.43
C ASN A 103 12.78 -4.34 9.40
N LEU A 104 13.29 -3.69 8.36
CA LEU A 104 14.00 -4.33 7.25
C LEU A 104 15.52 -4.27 7.39
N GLN A 105 16.06 -3.86 8.55
CA GLN A 105 17.49 -3.76 8.77
C GLN A 105 18.20 -5.11 8.58
N SER A 106 17.57 -6.20 9.00
CA SER A 106 18.11 -7.56 8.80
C SER A 106 18.25 -7.94 7.33
N LEU A 107 17.47 -7.32 6.44
CA LEU A 107 17.59 -7.55 4.99
C LEU A 107 18.76 -6.78 4.38
N VAL A 108 19.14 -5.62 4.95
CA VAL A 108 20.33 -4.87 4.52
C VAL A 108 21.58 -5.74 4.63
N GLU A 109 21.69 -6.53 5.70
CA GLU A 109 22.83 -7.43 5.93
C GLU A 109 22.85 -8.63 4.98
N LYS A 110 21.67 -9.10 4.56
CA LYS A 110 21.53 -10.24 3.64
C LYS A 110 21.72 -9.87 2.18
N ILE A 111 21.33 -8.64 1.83
CA ILE A 111 21.43 -8.16 0.46
C ILE A 111 22.87 -7.77 0.18
N ASP A 112 23.58 -8.65 -0.52
CA ASP A 112 24.99 -8.48 -0.85
C ASP A 112 25.19 -7.28 -1.81
N PRO A 113 25.90 -6.21 -1.35
CA PRO A 113 26.21 -5.03 -2.15
C PRO A 113 26.96 -5.33 -3.44
N THR A 114 27.72 -6.42 -3.47
CA THR A 114 28.57 -6.81 -4.61
C THR A 114 27.78 -7.52 -5.70
N LYS A 115 26.55 -7.96 -5.40
CA LYS A 115 25.63 -8.61 -6.35
C LYS A 115 24.61 -7.65 -6.96
N SER A 116 24.57 -6.41 -6.51
CA SER A 116 23.65 -5.41 -7.06
C SER A 116 24.18 -4.91 -8.40
N ASN A 117 23.37 -5.05 -9.46
CA ASN A 117 23.65 -4.43 -10.77
C ASN A 117 23.46 -2.90 -10.72
N LYS A 118 22.82 -2.38 -9.67
CA LYS A 118 22.49 -0.96 -9.49
C LYS A 118 23.21 -0.34 -8.28
N LEU A 119 23.56 0.94 -8.39
CA LEU A 119 24.33 1.70 -7.39
C LEU A 119 23.46 2.38 -6.32
N PHE A 120 22.38 1.74 -5.87
CA PHE A 120 21.54 2.36 -4.82
C PHE A 120 22.21 2.28 -3.45
N LYS A 121 22.18 3.41 -2.73
CA LYS A 121 22.53 3.49 -1.30
C LYS A 121 21.31 3.24 -0.42
N GLU A 122 20.14 3.66 -0.89
CA GLU A 122 18.89 3.58 -0.14
C GLU A 122 17.83 2.94 -1.02
N LEU A 123 17.12 1.97 -0.44
CA LEU A 123 15.91 1.40 -1.02
C LEU A 123 14.69 1.85 -0.21
N GLU A 124 13.53 1.90 -0.86
CA GLU A 124 12.28 2.23 -0.21
C GLU A 124 11.23 1.14 -0.51
N VAL A 125 10.58 0.63 0.52
CA VAL A 125 9.41 -0.24 0.41
C VAL A 125 8.19 0.59 0.73
N ILE A 126 7.31 0.77 -0.25
CA ILE A 126 6.11 1.60 -0.11
C ILE A 126 4.90 0.67 -0.16
N PHE A 127 4.06 0.69 0.88
CA PHE A 127 2.75 0.05 0.82
C PHE A 127 1.73 1.08 0.33
N LEU A 128 1.06 0.78 -0.78
CA LEU A 128 0.07 1.66 -1.38
C LEU A 128 -1.24 0.93 -1.62
N PRO A 129 -2.38 1.62 -1.52
CA PRO A 129 -3.69 1.09 -1.91
C PRO A 129 -3.79 1.01 -3.45
N LEU A 130 -3.05 0.06 -4.05
CA LEU A 130 -3.10 -0.15 -5.50
C LEU A 130 -4.44 -0.77 -5.92
N HIS A 131 -4.55 -1.05 -7.20
CA HIS A 131 -5.81 -1.43 -7.82
C HIS A 131 -5.68 -2.81 -8.44
N LEU A 132 -4.78 -3.04 -9.40
CA LEU A 132 -4.68 -4.33 -10.10
C LEU A 132 -3.42 -5.13 -9.76
N GLU A 133 -2.27 -4.47 -9.68
CA GLU A 133 -0.97 -5.08 -9.50
C GLU A 133 -0.78 -5.54 -8.05
N GLU A 134 -0.06 -6.65 -7.85
CA GLU A 134 0.37 -7.10 -6.52
C GLU A 134 1.53 -6.25 -6.00
N TYR A 135 2.48 -5.93 -6.89
CA TYR A 135 3.60 -5.05 -6.65
C TYR A 135 4.13 -4.54 -8.00
N PHE A 136 4.96 -3.50 -7.96
CA PHE A 136 5.86 -3.16 -9.05
C PHE A 136 7.13 -2.51 -8.50
N ILE A 137 8.15 -2.42 -9.35
CA ILE A 137 9.44 -1.82 -9.01
C ILE A 137 9.60 -0.56 -9.85
N GLU A 138 9.94 0.54 -9.18
CA GLU A 138 10.27 1.80 -9.82
C GLU A 138 11.55 2.37 -9.23
N ASN A 139 12.62 2.34 -10.04
CA ASN A 139 13.94 2.85 -9.66
C ASN A 139 14.48 2.16 -8.39
N ASN A 140 14.62 2.88 -7.27
CA ASN A 140 15.06 2.35 -5.98
C ASN A 140 13.90 1.93 -5.05
N LYS A 141 12.68 1.82 -5.59
CA LYS A 141 11.46 1.61 -4.81
C LYS A 141 10.80 0.29 -5.17
N LEU A 142 10.41 -0.43 -4.13
CA LEU A 142 9.50 -1.57 -4.21
C LEU A 142 8.12 -1.09 -3.74
N ILE A 143 7.17 -1.01 -4.65
CA ILE A 143 5.80 -0.61 -4.36
C ILE A 143 4.96 -1.88 -4.23
N ILE A 144 4.32 -2.07 -3.07
CA ILE A 144 3.51 -3.24 -2.75
C ILE A 144 2.05 -2.81 -2.58
N ASN A 145 1.13 -3.58 -3.18
CA ASN A 145 -0.29 -3.37 -3.00
C ASN A 145 -0.72 -3.75 -1.57
N PHE A 146 -1.16 -2.77 -0.80
CA PHE A 146 -1.66 -2.99 0.54
C PHE A 146 -2.86 -3.94 0.60
N PHE A 147 -3.74 -3.92 -0.41
CA PHE A 147 -4.96 -4.75 -0.40
C PHE A 147 -4.68 -6.25 -0.59
N VAL A 148 -3.45 -6.64 -0.96
CA VAL A 148 -3.07 -8.06 -1.03
C VAL A 148 -2.48 -8.60 0.27
N VAL A 149 -2.22 -7.73 1.25
CA VAL A 149 -1.68 -8.12 2.56
C VAL A 149 -2.76 -8.87 3.34
N LYS A 150 -2.45 -10.09 3.77
CA LYS A 150 -3.37 -10.93 4.53
C LYS A 150 -2.82 -11.19 5.92
N PRO A 151 -3.54 -10.86 6.99
CA PRO A 151 -3.16 -11.24 8.33
C PRO A 151 -3.33 -12.75 8.50
N ASN A 152 -2.46 -13.34 9.32
CA ASN A 152 -2.63 -14.69 9.80
C ASN A 152 -3.65 -14.69 10.96
N ASP A 153 -4.52 -15.71 11.02
CA ASP A 153 -5.52 -15.81 12.08
C ASP A 153 -4.94 -16.22 13.44
N ILE A 154 -3.75 -16.83 13.44
CA ILE A 154 -3.11 -17.46 14.61
C ILE A 154 -2.09 -16.53 15.28
N ASN A 155 -1.37 -15.71 14.50
CA ASN A 155 -0.28 -14.87 15.00
C ASN A 155 -0.32 -13.45 14.38
N GLU A 156 0.54 -12.54 14.86
CA GLU A 156 0.65 -11.17 14.30
C GLU A 156 1.40 -11.12 12.95
N GLN A 157 1.60 -12.24 12.24
CA GLN A 157 2.28 -12.22 10.94
C GLN A 157 1.28 -11.87 9.83
N VAL A 158 1.80 -11.27 8.76
CA VAL A 158 1.05 -11.06 7.53
C VAL A 158 1.76 -11.72 6.36
N HIS A 159 0.97 -12.04 5.34
CA HIS A 159 1.40 -12.76 4.16
C HIS A 159 0.98 -12.00 2.90
N ILE A 160 1.72 -12.21 1.83
CA ILE A 160 1.31 -11.84 0.47
C ILE A 160 1.29 -13.12 -0.34
N GLY A 161 0.10 -13.49 -0.84
CA GLY A 161 -0.15 -14.83 -1.36
C GLY A 161 0.11 -15.89 -0.29
N GLU A 162 1.03 -16.82 -0.57
CA GLU A 162 1.42 -17.90 0.34
C GLU A 162 2.71 -17.60 1.12
N LYS A 163 3.35 -16.45 0.88
CA LYS A 163 4.64 -16.09 1.48
C LYS A 163 4.46 -15.16 2.67
N GLU A 164 5.21 -15.43 3.73
CA GLU A 164 5.35 -14.51 4.86
C GLU A 164 5.98 -13.19 4.38
N LEU A 165 5.55 -12.06 4.94
CA LEU A 165 5.86 -10.72 4.44
C LEU A 165 7.36 -10.44 4.32
N LEU A 166 8.17 -10.75 5.33
CA LEU A 166 9.61 -10.47 5.27
C LEU A 166 10.28 -11.29 4.17
N ALA A 167 9.90 -12.55 4.02
CA ALA A 167 10.41 -13.40 2.94
C ALA A 167 9.98 -12.88 1.56
N TYR A 168 8.74 -12.40 1.43
CA TYR A 168 8.25 -11.79 0.20
C TYR A 168 9.04 -10.52 -0.15
N ILE A 169 9.24 -9.62 0.81
CA ILE A 169 9.99 -8.37 0.61
C ILE A 169 11.45 -8.67 0.24
N GLU A 170 12.09 -9.63 0.93
CA GLU A 170 13.47 -10.04 0.62
C GLU A 170 13.61 -10.46 -0.85
N GLU A 171 12.71 -11.33 -1.33
CA GLU A 171 12.70 -11.75 -2.73
C GLU A 171 12.55 -10.56 -3.69
N LYS A 172 11.61 -9.66 -3.43
CA LYS A 172 11.33 -8.53 -4.35
C LYS A 172 12.41 -7.47 -4.32
N LEU A 173 13.10 -7.28 -3.18
CA LEU A 173 14.28 -6.42 -3.13
C LEU A 173 15.47 -7.03 -3.88
N ILE A 174 15.64 -8.36 -3.83
CA ILE A 174 16.62 -9.07 -4.66
C ILE A 174 16.29 -8.92 -6.15
N GLU A 175 15.01 -8.97 -6.52
CA GLU A 175 14.59 -8.69 -7.90
C GLU A 175 14.97 -7.26 -8.32
N LEU A 176 14.64 -6.27 -7.48
CA LEU A 176 14.88 -4.84 -7.74
C LEU A 176 16.36 -4.52 -8.04
N ILE A 177 17.28 -5.07 -7.27
CA ILE A 177 18.72 -4.80 -7.41
C ILE A 177 19.36 -5.52 -8.60
N ASN A 178 18.67 -6.52 -9.15
CA ASN A 178 19.17 -7.36 -10.25
C ASN A 178 18.57 -6.96 -11.61
N GLN A 179 17.40 -6.33 -11.64
CA GLN A 179 16.87 -5.62 -12.83
C GLN A 179 17.84 -4.51 -13.26
#